data_AF-X1KN21-F1
#
_entry.id   AF-X1KN21-F1
#
_cell.length_a   1.000
_cell.length_b   1.000
_cell.length_c   1.000
_cell.angle_alpha   90.00
_cell.angle_beta   90.00
_cell.angle_gamma   90.00
#
_symmetry.space_group_name_H-M   'P 1'
#
loop_
_entity.id
_entity.type
_entity.pdbx_description
1 polymer ?
#
loop_
_entity_poly.entity_id
_entity_poly.type
_entity_poly.pdbx_seq_one_letter_code
_entity_poly.pdbx_strand_id
1 'polypeptide(L)'
;MLGGIFAFLSGWALDKYSPRLVLSLMGLFTGLSLVLTSQTSSLWQLFITYSLLVAMGTGAIYVVPTSTITRWFDKKRGTALGIAGAGFGSGILIVVPFATYLIVTFDWRIAYMVIGAVAWLVVIPLSQLLKSSPYEIGALPDGRKALSQDTNIEEIRNQTDALTLWQILRTRSYWLCVSIWSCMSFTVLLVLTHFVPHTTDMGFSAAESATLLSLIGGTSIAGRVLVG
;
A
#
# COMPACT_ATOMS: atom_id res chain seq x y z
N MET A 1 -0.80 -13.16 8.71
CA MET A 1 0.46 -13.44 9.43
C MET A 1 1.69 -13.29 8.53
N LEU A 2 1.75 -13.93 7.35
CA LEU A 2 2.87 -13.79 6.40
C LEU A 2 3.17 -12.33 5.99
N GLY A 3 2.15 -11.53 5.69
CA GLY A 3 2.32 -10.12 5.34
C GLY A 3 2.99 -9.28 6.44
N GLY A 4 2.81 -9.64 7.71
CA GLY A 4 3.45 -8.94 8.83
C GLY A 4 4.96 -9.17 8.90
N ILE A 5 5.42 -10.40 8.60
CA ILE A 5 6.86 -10.72 8.55
C ILE A 5 7.52 -9.96 7.40
N PHE A 6 6.88 -9.95 6.22
CA PHE A 6 7.39 -9.19 5.08
C PHE A 6 7.30 -7.68 5.29
N ALA A 7 6.32 -7.17 6.04
CA ALA A 7 6.26 -5.76 6.44
C ALA A 7 7.47 -5.34 7.28
N PHE A 8 7.89 -6.16 8.24
CA PHE A 8 9.11 -5.91 9.01
C PHE A 8 10.37 -5.98 8.14
N LEU A 9 10.47 -7.00 7.29
CA LEU A 9 11.63 -7.18 6.41
C LEU A 9 11.77 -6.04 5.39
N SER A 10 10.66 -5.60 4.83
CA SER A 10 10.60 -4.49 3.88
C SER A 10 10.80 -3.13 4.55
N GLY A 11 10.35 -2.94 5.79
CA GLY A 11 10.69 -1.77 6.60
C GLY A 11 12.20 -1.67 6.84
N TRP A 12 12.84 -2.76 7.26
CA TRP A 12 14.31 -2.82 7.37
C TRP A 12 15.00 -2.59 6.02
N ALA A 13 14.47 -3.16 4.93
CA ALA A 13 15.00 -2.94 3.60
C ALA A 13 14.87 -1.48 3.17
N LEU A 14 13.80 -0.78 3.55
CA LEU A 14 13.62 0.64 3.26
C LEU A 14 14.60 1.54 4.01
N ASP A 15 15.00 1.14 5.21
CA ASP A 15 16.01 1.87 5.98
C ASP A 15 17.41 1.74 5.36
N LYS A 16 17.67 0.64 4.64
CA LYS A 16 18.98 0.34 4.03
C LYS A 16 19.06 0.61 2.52
N TYR A 17 17.96 0.51 1.81
CA TYR A 17 17.87 0.61 0.34
C TYR A 17 16.91 1.72 -0.07
N SER A 18 17.13 2.30 -1.25
CA SER A 18 16.27 3.36 -1.77
C SER A 18 14.82 2.88 -1.96
N PRO A 19 13.80 3.69 -1.57
CA PRO A 19 12.38 3.41 -1.78
C PRO A 19 12.02 2.95 -3.20
N ARG A 20 12.74 3.44 -4.22
CA ARG A 20 12.59 3.02 -5.63
C ARG A 20 12.77 1.53 -5.82
N LEU A 21 13.83 0.96 -5.25
CA LEU A 21 14.17 -0.45 -5.41
C LEU A 21 13.15 -1.31 -4.65
N VAL A 22 12.78 -0.90 -3.44
CA VAL A 22 11.78 -1.60 -2.62
C VAL A 22 10.41 -1.62 -3.32
N LEU A 23 9.91 -0.48 -3.80
CA LEU A 23 8.63 -0.42 -4.53
C LEU A 23 8.65 -1.20 -5.85
N SER A 24 9.77 -1.20 -6.57
CA SER A 24 9.91 -1.96 -7.80
C SER A 24 9.87 -3.47 -7.55
N LEU A 25 10.56 -3.94 -6.51
CA LEU A 25 10.51 -5.35 -6.10
C LEU A 25 9.11 -5.74 -5.64
N MET A 26 8.44 -4.88 -4.88
CA MET A 26 7.06 -5.10 -4.46
C MET A 26 6.12 -5.25 -5.65
N GLY A 27 6.18 -4.31 -6.61
CA GLY A 27 5.41 -4.40 -7.85
C GLY A 27 5.73 -5.66 -8.66
N LEU A 28 7.02 -6.03 -8.72
CA LEU A 28 7.47 -7.25 -9.38
C LEU A 28 6.83 -8.49 -8.74
N PHE A 29 6.92 -8.65 -7.42
CA PHE A 29 6.34 -9.79 -6.70
C PHE A 29 4.82 -9.82 -6.77
N THR A 30 4.14 -8.67 -6.70
CA THR A 30 2.68 -8.59 -6.85
C THR A 30 2.24 -9.03 -8.24
N GLY A 31 2.84 -8.49 -9.32
CA GLY A 31 2.48 -8.91 -10.68
C GLY A 31 2.85 -10.37 -10.95
N LEU A 32 4.02 -10.83 -10.46
CA LEU A 32 4.46 -12.21 -10.58
C LEU A 32 3.50 -13.18 -9.88
N SER A 33 3.04 -12.80 -8.70
CA SER A 33 2.06 -13.57 -7.94
C SER A 33 0.79 -13.78 -8.75
N LEU A 34 0.19 -12.70 -9.27
CA LEU A 34 -1.07 -12.76 -10.01
C LEU A 34 -0.92 -13.55 -11.32
N VAL A 35 0.19 -13.35 -12.05
CA VAL A 35 0.47 -14.10 -13.29
C VAL A 35 0.77 -15.59 -13.03
N LEU A 36 1.37 -15.93 -11.89
CA LEU A 36 1.54 -17.33 -11.50
C LEU A 36 0.21 -17.94 -11.06
N THR A 37 -0.62 -17.20 -10.32
CA THR A 37 -1.94 -17.64 -9.89
C THR A 37 -2.85 -17.97 -11.08
N SER A 38 -2.78 -17.22 -12.18
CA SER A 38 -3.58 -17.53 -13.39
C SER A 38 -3.25 -18.88 -14.04
N GLN A 39 -2.01 -19.37 -13.85
CA GLN A 39 -1.51 -20.62 -14.43
C GLN A 39 -1.59 -21.82 -13.48
N THR A 40 -2.16 -21.64 -12.28
CA THR A 40 -2.23 -22.73 -11.30
C THR A 40 -3.21 -23.81 -11.72
N SER A 41 -2.78 -25.07 -11.58
CA SER A 41 -3.62 -26.25 -11.87
C SER A 41 -4.02 -26.99 -10.60
N SER A 42 -3.30 -26.77 -9.49
CA SER A 42 -3.52 -27.43 -8.20
C SER A 42 -3.81 -26.42 -7.09
N LEU A 43 -4.72 -26.76 -6.17
CA LEU A 43 -5.09 -25.91 -5.03
C LEU A 43 -3.89 -25.49 -4.17
N TRP A 44 -2.93 -26.40 -3.94
CA TRP A 44 -1.71 -26.09 -3.20
C TRP A 44 -0.85 -25.00 -3.86
N GLN A 45 -0.82 -24.96 -5.20
CA GLN A 45 -0.10 -23.90 -5.92
C GLN A 45 -0.79 -22.55 -5.74
N LEU A 46 -2.12 -22.51 -5.65
CA LEU A 46 -2.86 -21.28 -5.39
C LEU A 46 -2.49 -20.72 -4.00
N PHE A 47 -2.47 -21.57 -2.97
CA PHE A 47 -2.07 -21.14 -1.63
C PHE A 47 -0.66 -20.55 -1.59
N ILE A 48 0.31 -21.15 -2.29
CA ILE A 48 1.69 -20.67 -2.31
C ILE A 48 1.80 -19.40 -3.15
N THR A 49 1.34 -19.43 -4.40
CA THR A 49 1.51 -18.32 -5.34
C THR A 49 0.75 -17.08 -4.89
N TYR A 50 -0.49 -17.23 -4.42
CA TYR A 50 -1.28 -16.10 -3.95
C TYR A 50 -0.84 -15.68 -2.55
N SER A 51 -0.82 -16.57 -1.56
CA SER A 51 -0.60 -16.13 -0.17
C SER A 51 0.83 -15.68 0.09
N LEU A 52 1.84 -16.38 -0.44
CA LEU A 52 3.24 -16.06 -0.15
C LEU A 52 3.73 -14.89 -0.99
N LEU A 53 3.53 -14.93 -2.31
CA LEU A 53 4.07 -13.88 -3.21
C LEU A 53 3.27 -12.58 -3.11
N VAL A 54 1.94 -12.62 -2.95
CA VAL A 54 1.19 -11.38 -2.65
C VAL A 54 1.65 -10.80 -1.32
N ALA A 55 1.87 -11.63 -0.28
CA ALA A 55 2.36 -11.12 1.00
C ALA A 55 3.74 -10.43 0.88
N MET A 56 4.64 -10.96 0.03
CA MET A 56 5.92 -10.31 -0.28
C MET A 56 5.72 -8.97 -1.00
N GLY A 57 4.84 -8.93 -2.00
CA GLY A 57 4.59 -7.73 -2.80
C GLY A 57 3.82 -6.64 -2.04
N THR A 58 2.99 -7.01 -1.06
CA THR A 58 2.09 -6.07 -0.38
C THR A 58 2.44 -5.79 1.08
N GLY A 59 3.39 -6.52 1.69
CA GLY A 59 3.71 -6.37 3.11
C GLY A 59 4.07 -4.95 3.53
N ALA A 60 4.79 -4.21 2.68
CA ALA A 60 5.23 -2.83 2.94
C ALA A 60 4.33 -1.74 2.35
N ILE A 61 3.17 -2.09 1.78
CA ILE A 61 2.45 -1.22 0.84
C ILE A 61 2.02 0.11 1.47
N TYR A 62 1.84 0.13 2.79
CA TYR A 62 1.57 1.35 3.55
C TYR A 62 2.84 2.00 4.09
N VAL A 63 3.82 1.22 4.56
CA VAL A 63 5.02 1.74 5.24
C VAL A 63 5.91 2.53 4.29
N VAL A 64 6.14 2.03 3.07
CA VAL A 64 7.07 2.66 2.13
C VAL A 64 6.56 4.02 1.62
N PRO A 65 5.30 4.16 1.16
CA PRO A 65 4.80 5.45 0.73
C PRO A 65 4.65 6.44 1.88
N THR A 66 4.13 6.01 3.04
CA THR A 66 3.91 6.91 4.19
C THR A 66 5.22 7.49 4.71
N SER A 67 6.25 6.67 4.90
CA SER A 67 7.59 7.13 5.32
C SER A 67 8.26 8.03 4.29
N THR A 68 8.04 7.78 2.99
CA THR A 68 8.56 8.67 1.95
C THR A 68 7.85 10.02 2.02
N ILE A 69 6.53 10.05 2.13
CA ILE A 69 5.75 11.30 2.19
C ILE A 69 6.12 12.15 3.40
N THR A 70 6.28 11.54 4.58
CA THR A 70 6.66 12.26 5.80
C THR A 70 8.08 12.83 5.78
N ARG A 71 8.97 12.28 4.92
CA ARG A 71 10.29 12.87 4.64
C ARG A 71 10.21 14.09 3.70
N TRP A 72 9.23 14.13 2.80
CA TRP A 72 9.05 15.23 1.84
C TRP A 72 8.24 16.40 2.38
N PHE A 73 7.28 16.13 3.25
CA PHE A 73 6.37 17.13 3.83
C PHE A 73 6.50 17.14 5.34
N ASP A 74 6.62 18.33 5.92
CA ASP A 74 6.71 18.53 7.38
C ASP A 74 5.45 19.22 7.89
N LYS A 75 5.13 20.41 7.34
CA LYS A 75 3.93 21.17 7.73
C LYS A 75 2.62 20.62 7.16
N LYS A 76 2.67 19.96 6.00
CA LYS A 76 1.47 19.48 5.27
C LYS A 76 1.37 17.95 5.22
N ARG A 77 1.87 17.27 6.26
CA ARG A 77 1.90 15.79 6.33
C ARG A 77 0.51 15.16 6.19
N GLY A 78 -0.48 15.66 6.92
CA GLY A 78 -1.86 15.15 6.87
C GLY A 78 -2.42 15.19 5.44
N THR A 79 -2.45 16.37 4.83
CA THR A 79 -2.95 16.54 3.45
C THR A 79 -2.17 15.70 2.42
N ALA A 80 -0.85 15.62 2.53
CA ALA A 80 -0.04 14.80 1.62
C ALA A 80 -0.33 13.30 1.78
N LEU A 81 -0.49 12.82 3.00
CA LEU A 81 -0.90 11.44 3.31
C LEU A 81 -2.33 11.17 2.87
N GLY A 82 -3.24 12.14 3.00
CA GLY A 82 -4.62 12.06 2.52
C GLY A 82 -4.69 11.92 0.99
N ILE A 83 -3.93 12.73 0.26
CA ILE A 83 -3.83 12.65 -1.21
C ILE A 83 -3.22 11.33 -1.66
N ALA A 84 -2.10 10.90 -1.05
CA ALA A 84 -1.53 9.59 -1.37
C ALA A 84 -2.48 8.44 -1.00
N GLY A 85 -3.19 8.60 0.11
CA GLY A 85 -4.22 7.69 0.57
C GLY A 85 -5.40 7.59 -0.38
N ALA A 86 -5.76 8.65 -1.10
CA ALA A 86 -6.80 8.63 -2.13
C ALA A 86 -6.48 7.62 -3.24
N GLY A 87 -5.19 7.36 -3.53
CA GLY A 87 -4.76 6.33 -4.47
C GLY A 87 -5.30 4.94 -4.15
N PHE A 88 -5.42 4.58 -2.86
CA PHE A 88 -6.04 3.30 -2.46
C PHE A 88 -7.52 3.25 -2.84
N GLY A 89 -8.27 4.33 -2.59
CA GLY A 89 -9.68 4.42 -2.94
C GLY A 89 -9.90 4.37 -4.45
N SER A 90 -9.07 5.09 -5.21
CA SER A 90 -9.08 5.06 -6.69
C SER A 90 -8.79 3.66 -7.23
N GLY A 91 -7.85 2.94 -6.60
CA GLY A 91 -7.55 1.55 -6.93
C GLY A 91 -8.77 0.65 -6.78
N ILE A 92 -9.48 0.73 -5.65
CA ILE A 92 -10.73 -0.03 -5.44
C ILE A 92 -11.78 0.35 -6.49
N LEU A 93 -11.97 1.64 -6.73
CA LEU A 93 -12.98 2.17 -7.63
C LEU A 93 -12.78 1.73 -9.09
N ILE A 94 -11.53 1.58 -9.55
CA ILE A 94 -11.21 1.21 -10.93
C ILE A 94 -11.01 -0.30 -11.08
N VAL A 95 -10.22 -0.90 -10.19
CA VAL A 95 -9.77 -2.30 -10.32
C VAL A 95 -10.90 -3.27 -10.03
N VAL A 96 -11.82 -2.97 -9.09
CA VAL A 96 -12.92 -3.88 -8.75
C VAL A 96 -13.87 -4.10 -9.94
N PRO A 97 -14.46 -3.07 -10.58
CA PRO A 97 -15.33 -3.28 -11.74
C PRO A 97 -14.58 -3.91 -12.91
N PHE A 98 -13.32 -3.49 -13.13
CA PHE A 98 -12.49 -4.03 -14.19
C PHE A 98 -12.21 -5.53 -14.00
N ALA A 99 -11.90 -5.94 -12.77
CA ALA A 99 -11.72 -7.34 -12.42
C ALA A 99 -13.01 -8.14 -12.60
N THR A 100 -14.15 -7.62 -12.12
CA THR A 100 -15.45 -8.27 -12.29
C THR A 100 -15.81 -8.44 -13.75
N TYR A 101 -15.59 -7.41 -14.59
CA TYR A 101 -15.82 -7.49 -16.03
C TYR A 101 -14.97 -8.61 -16.67
N LEU A 102 -13.67 -8.66 -16.35
CA LEU A 102 -12.78 -9.71 -16.87
C LEU A 102 -13.22 -11.10 -16.42
N ILE A 103 -13.61 -11.27 -15.15
CA ILE A 103 -14.08 -12.55 -14.61
C ILE A 103 -15.36 -13.01 -15.31
N VAL A 104 -16.33 -12.12 -15.51
CA VAL A 104 -17.62 -12.44 -16.13
C VAL A 104 -17.47 -12.75 -17.62
N THR A 105 -16.58 -12.06 -18.34
CA THR A 105 -16.43 -12.22 -19.80
C THR A 105 -15.42 -13.30 -20.19
N PHE A 106 -14.32 -13.45 -19.45
CA PHE A 106 -13.16 -14.24 -19.89
C PHE A 106 -12.69 -15.32 -18.93
N ASP A 107 -13.24 -15.42 -17.70
CA ASP A 107 -12.77 -16.25 -16.58
C ASP A 107 -11.74 -15.57 -15.65
N TRP A 108 -11.67 -16.05 -14.41
CA TRP A 108 -10.75 -15.58 -13.38
C TRP A 108 -9.28 -15.72 -13.78
N ARG A 109 -8.91 -16.73 -14.56
CA ARG A 109 -7.51 -16.92 -15.00
C ARG A 109 -7.02 -15.74 -15.83
N ILE A 110 -7.80 -15.33 -16.83
CA ILE A 110 -7.46 -14.18 -17.68
C ILE A 110 -7.49 -12.90 -16.84
N ALA A 111 -8.44 -12.76 -15.92
CA ALA A 111 -8.50 -11.61 -15.02
C ALA A 111 -7.21 -11.43 -14.21
N TYR A 112 -6.70 -12.50 -13.55
CA TYR A 112 -5.45 -12.43 -12.81
C TYR A 112 -4.24 -12.09 -13.68
N MET A 113 -4.17 -12.67 -14.89
CA MET A 113 -3.08 -12.41 -15.82
C MET A 113 -3.06 -10.95 -16.26
N VAL A 114 -4.21 -10.40 -16.66
CA VAL A 114 -4.33 -9.00 -17.11
C VAL A 114 -4.04 -8.04 -15.98
N ILE A 115 -4.61 -8.25 -14.78
CA ILE A 115 -4.38 -7.38 -13.63
C ILE A 115 -2.91 -7.43 -13.19
N GLY A 116 -2.28 -8.61 -13.21
CA GLY A 116 -0.86 -8.77 -12.92
C GLY A 116 0.04 -8.02 -13.92
N ALA A 117 -0.27 -8.12 -15.22
CA ALA A 117 0.45 -7.39 -16.25
C ALA A 117 0.28 -5.87 -16.13
N VAL A 118 -0.94 -5.39 -15.86
CA VAL A 118 -1.21 -3.96 -15.59
C VAL A 118 -0.44 -3.50 -14.35
N ALA A 119 -0.39 -4.31 -13.29
CA ALA A 119 0.39 -3.99 -12.10
C ALA A 119 1.87 -3.79 -12.43
N TRP A 120 2.49 -4.65 -13.25
CA TRP A 120 3.86 -4.43 -13.71
C TRP A 120 4.02 -3.16 -14.55
N LEU A 121 3.13 -2.95 -15.51
CA LEU A 121 3.18 -1.80 -16.42
C LEU A 121 2.93 -0.46 -15.72
N VAL A 122 2.29 -0.45 -14.56
CA VAL A 122 1.98 0.78 -13.82
C VAL A 122 2.95 0.96 -12.64
N VAL A 123 3.10 -0.05 -11.78
CA VAL A 123 3.85 0.08 -10.53
C VAL A 123 5.35 0.24 -10.77
N ILE A 124 5.93 -0.53 -11.69
CA ILE A 124 7.37 -0.49 -11.97
C ILE A 124 7.83 0.84 -12.56
N PRO A 125 7.18 1.42 -13.59
CA PRO A 125 7.61 2.73 -14.08
C PRO A 125 7.32 3.85 -13.08
N LEU A 126 6.18 3.81 -12.37
CA LEU A 126 5.87 4.83 -11.36
C LEU A 126 6.85 4.78 -10.17
N SER A 127 7.36 3.60 -9.79
CA SER A 127 8.37 3.49 -8.73
C SER A 127 9.71 4.11 -9.14
N GLN A 128 10.06 4.14 -10.43
CA GLN A 128 11.28 4.80 -10.91
C GLN A 128 11.21 6.33 -10.81
N LEU A 129 10.00 6.89 -10.91
CA LEU A 129 9.76 8.34 -10.78
C LEU A 129 9.86 8.82 -9.32
N LEU A 130 9.74 7.90 -8.36
CA LEU A 130 9.68 8.22 -6.94
C LEU A 130 11.07 8.60 -6.40
N LYS A 131 11.24 9.79 -5.82
CA LYS A 131 12.53 10.19 -5.22
C LYS A 131 12.53 9.98 -3.71
N SER A 132 13.62 9.44 -3.17
CA SER A 132 13.66 8.93 -1.80
C SER A 132 13.57 10.02 -0.74
N SER A 133 14.03 11.22 -1.09
CA SER A 133 14.17 12.33 -0.17
C SER A 133 14.32 13.65 -0.93
N PRO A 134 13.80 14.78 -0.41
CA PRO A 134 14.04 16.09 -0.99
C PRO A 134 15.54 16.45 -0.98
N TYR A 135 16.31 15.88 -0.06
CA TYR A 135 17.76 16.06 0.01
C TYR A 135 18.49 15.50 -1.24
N GLU A 136 17.95 14.49 -1.94
CA GLU A 136 18.52 13.97 -3.20
C GLU A 136 18.51 14.99 -4.34
N ILE A 137 17.66 16.02 -4.24
CA ILE A 137 17.56 17.10 -5.24
C ILE A 137 18.02 18.46 -4.69
N GLY A 138 18.71 18.47 -3.54
CA GLY A 138 19.15 19.70 -2.88
C GLY A 138 18.02 20.57 -2.33
N ALA A 139 16.83 19.98 -2.10
CA ALA A 139 15.68 20.66 -1.51
C ALA A 139 15.51 20.27 -0.04
N LEU A 140 14.92 21.16 0.75
CA LEU A 140 14.43 20.86 2.09
C LEU A 140 12.95 20.44 2.03
N PRO A 141 12.42 19.76 3.08
CA PRO A 141 10.99 19.46 3.19
C PRO A 141 10.11 20.70 2.97
N ASP A 142 8.95 20.48 2.36
CA ASP A 142 8.00 21.51 1.91
C ASP A 142 8.52 22.43 0.78
N GLY A 143 9.58 22.02 0.05
CA GLY A 143 10.09 22.77 -1.10
C GLY A 143 10.87 24.04 -0.73
N ARG A 144 11.30 24.15 0.54
CA ARG A 144 12.24 25.19 0.96
C ARG A 144 13.56 24.96 0.21
N LYS A 145 14.03 25.96 -0.55
CA LYS A 145 15.40 25.93 -1.06
C LYS A 145 16.33 25.95 0.15
N ALA A 146 17.39 25.13 0.15
CA ALA A 146 18.42 25.21 1.16
C ALA A 146 19.02 26.62 1.12
N LEU A 147 18.61 27.49 2.04
CA LEU A 147 19.34 28.71 2.32
C LEU A 147 20.54 28.28 3.16
N SER A 148 21.72 28.48 2.57
CA SER A 148 23.03 28.48 3.21
C SER A 148 23.71 27.11 3.42
N GLN A 149 24.95 27.07 2.96
CA GLN A 149 25.92 25.98 2.98
C GLN A 149 26.42 25.57 4.39
N ASP A 150 25.79 26.09 5.45
CA ASP A 150 26.26 25.97 6.86
C ASP A 150 25.27 25.25 7.78
N THR A 151 24.27 24.52 7.25
CA THR A 151 23.43 23.68 8.11
C THR A 151 24.12 22.34 8.30
N ASN A 152 24.75 22.16 9.46
CA ASN A 152 25.41 20.93 9.87
C ASN A 152 24.39 19.78 9.90
N ILE A 153 24.36 18.95 8.86
CA ILE A 153 23.39 17.84 8.68
C ILE A 153 23.44 16.87 9.89
N GLU A 154 24.57 16.80 10.58
CA GLU A 154 24.75 16.02 11.80
C GLU A 154 23.95 16.56 13.00
N GLU A 155 23.71 17.86 13.09
CA GLU A 155 23.05 18.49 14.23
C GLU A 155 21.52 18.32 14.17
N ILE A 156 20.93 18.34 12.98
CA ILE A 156 19.50 18.00 12.76
C ILE A 156 19.25 16.52 13.04
N ARG A 157 20.21 15.64 12.70
CA ARG A 157 20.11 14.19 12.95
C ARG A 157 20.15 13.87 14.46
N ASN A 158 20.87 14.67 15.24
CA ASN A 158 21.04 14.48 16.68
C ASN A 158 19.90 15.04 17.55
N GLN A 159 18.98 15.86 16.99
CA GLN A 159 17.84 16.42 17.76
C GLN A 159 16.61 15.52 17.81
N THR A 160 16.57 14.44 17.03
CA THR A 160 15.61 13.36 17.26
C THR A 160 16.18 12.45 18.35
N ASP A 161 15.69 12.60 19.58
CA ASP A 161 15.70 11.53 20.59
C ASP A 161 14.94 10.34 20.00
N ALA A 162 15.60 9.60 19.11
CA ALA A 162 15.06 8.41 18.49
C ALA A 162 15.05 7.35 19.58
N LEU A 163 13.94 7.29 20.32
CA LEU A 163 13.66 6.22 21.27
C LEU A 163 14.05 4.89 20.61
N THR A 164 14.94 4.15 21.26
CA THR A 164 15.39 2.85 20.76
C THR A 164 14.14 1.97 20.56
N LEU A 165 14.09 1.14 19.51
CA LEU A 165 12.94 0.26 19.22
C LEU A 165 12.42 -0.48 20.47
N TRP A 166 13.34 -0.89 21.34
CA TRP A 166 13.05 -1.51 22.63
C TRP A 166 12.30 -0.62 23.64
N GLN A 167 12.58 0.67 23.68
CA GLN A 167 11.87 1.64 24.53
C GLN A 167 10.43 1.85 24.04
N ILE A 168 10.24 1.87 22.71
CA ILE A 168 8.91 2.00 22.09
C ILE A 168 8.05 0.76 22.42
N LEU A 169 8.59 -0.45 22.28
CA LEU A 169 7.90 -1.71 22.57
C LEU A 169 7.45 -1.84 24.04
N ARG A 170 8.09 -1.13 24.96
CA ARG A 170 7.77 -1.14 26.39
C ARG A 170 6.67 -0.13 26.77
N THR A 171 6.25 0.72 25.85
CA THR A 171 5.30 1.81 26.13
C THR A 171 3.85 1.36 25.97
N ARG A 172 2.97 1.70 26.92
CA ARG A 172 1.54 1.34 26.87
C ARG A 172 0.82 1.96 25.66
N SER A 173 1.15 3.20 25.31
CA SER A 173 0.60 3.91 24.16
C SER A 173 0.85 3.17 22.84
N TYR A 174 2.01 2.53 22.69
CA TYR A 174 2.33 1.72 21.52
C TYR A 174 1.35 0.54 21.38
N TRP A 175 1.15 -0.24 22.44
CA TRP A 175 0.23 -1.39 22.42
C TRP A 175 -1.22 -0.97 22.21
N LEU A 176 -1.65 0.16 22.79
CA LEU A 176 -2.98 0.71 22.52
C LEU A 176 -3.17 1.05 21.03
N CYS A 177 -2.19 1.74 20.41
CA CYS A 177 -2.24 2.04 18.98
C CYS A 177 -2.26 0.77 18.12
N VAL A 178 -1.44 -0.23 18.45
CA VAL A 178 -1.42 -1.53 17.77
C VAL A 178 -2.78 -2.24 17.88
N SER A 179 -3.39 -2.25 19.06
CA SER A 179 -4.70 -2.86 19.28
C SER A 179 -5.81 -2.15 18.50
N ILE A 180 -5.83 -0.81 18.51
CA ILE A 180 -6.80 -0.02 17.76
C ILE A 180 -6.66 -0.30 16.26
N TRP A 181 -5.44 -0.24 15.72
CA TRP A 181 -5.18 -0.48 14.31
C TRP A 181 -5.52 -1.91 13.89
N SER A 182 -5.22 -2.88 14.75
CA SER A 182 -5.54 -4.29 14.50
C SER A 182 -7.05 -4.53 14.49
N CYS A 183 -7.78 -3.96 15.45
CA CYS A 183 -9.24 -4.05 15.52
C CYS A 183 -9.89 -3.43 14.28
N MET A 184 -9.47 -2.20 13.92
CA MET A 184 -9.93 -1.52 12.71
C MET A 184 -9.65 -2.34 11.45
N SER A 185 -8.42 -2.85 11.29
CA SER A 185 -8.01 -3.64 10.13
C SER A 185 -8.82 -4.93 10.03
N PHE A 186 -9.06 -5.61 11.16
CA PHE A 186 -9.85 -6.83 11.21
C PHE A 186 -11.29 -6.58 10.75
N THR A 187 -11.95 -5.55 11.27
CA THR A 187 -13.32 -5.19 10.88
C THR A 187 -13.41 -4.84 9.40
N VAL A 188 -12.49 -4.01 8.89
CA VAL A 188 -12.49 -3.60 7.48
C VAL A 188 -12.29 -4.80 6.55
N LEU A 189 -11.35 -5.69 6.86
CA LEU A 189 -11.09 -6.88 6.04
C LEU A 189 -12.25 -7.87 6.07
N LEU A 190 -12.89 -8.06 7.23
CA LEU A 190 -14.06 -8.93 7.37
C LEU A 190 -15.21 -8.43 6.51
N VAL A 191 -15.54 -7.13 6.61
CA VAL A 191 -16.62 -6.53 5.81
C VAL A 191 -16.30 -6.62 4.32
N LEU A 192 -15.11 -6.20 3.90
CA LEU A 192 -14.74 -6.20 2.47
C LEU A 192 -14.77 -7.59 1.84
N THR A 193 -14.34 -8.62 2.58
CA THR A 193 -14.29 -10.01 2.04
C THR A 193 -15.67 -10.61 1.87
N HIS A 194 -16.60 -10.33 2.80
CA HIS A 194 -17.95 -10.87 2.76
C HIS A 194 -18.96 -9.98 2.03
N PHE A 195 -18.58 -8.77 1.63
CA PHE A 195 -19.48 -7.82 0.98
C PHE A 195 -20.06 -8.34 -0.34
N VAL A 196 -19.20 -8.81 -1.25
CA VAL A 196 -19.65 -9.33 -2.55
C VAL A 196 -20.50 -10.58 -2.39
N PRO A 197 -20.09 -11.64 -1.64
CA PRO A 197 -20.94 -12.80 -1.37
C PRO A 197 -22.30 -12.43 -0.75
N HIS A 198 -22.31 -11.55 0.25
CA HIS A 198 -23.54 -11.16 0.94
C HIS A 198 -24.53 -10.46 0.00
N THR A 199 -24.05 -9.55 -0.85
CA THR A 199 -24.90 -8.86 -1.82
C THR A 199 -25.38 -9.80 -2.93
N THR A 200 -24.55 -10.76 -3.36
CA THR A 200 -25.00 -11.78 -4.31
C THR A 200 -26.04 -12.73 -3.72
N ASP A 201 -25.93 -13.09 -2.43
CA ASP A 201 -26.93 -13.90 -1.72
C ASP A 201 -28.28 -13.17 -1.58
N MET A 202 -28.27 -11.84 -1.58
CA MET A 202 -29.48 -11.00 -1.61
C MET A 202 -30.13 -10.91 -3.01
N GLY A 203 -29.52 -11.52 -4.03
CA GLY A 203 -30.05 -11.55 -5.40
C GLY A 203 -29.48 -10.47 -6.33
N PHE A 204 -28.49 -9.68 -5.90
CA PHE A 204 -27.79 -8.75 -6.79
C PHE A 204 -26.85 -9.50 -7.75
N SER A 205 -26.69 -8.98 -8.96
CA SER A 205 -25.70 -9.48 -9.91
C SER A 205 -24.27 -9.12 -9.46
N ALA A 206 -23.28 -9.88 -9.92
CA ALA A 206 -21.88 -9.60 -9.62
C ALA A 206 -21.43 -8.19 -10.05
N ALA A 207 -22.02 -7.66 -11.12
CA ALA A 207 -21.78 -6.30 -11.59
C ALA A 207 -22.32 -5.25 -10.61
N GLU A 208 -23.52 -5.44 -10.08
CA GLU A 208 -24.12 -4.55 -9.07
C GLU A 208 -23.34 -4.59 -7.75
N SER A 209 -22.92 -5.79 -7.30
CA SER A 209 -22.06 -5.91 -6.12
C SER A 209 -20.73 -5.17 -6.29
N ALA A 210 -20.13 -5.25 -7.48
CA ALA A 210 -18.89 -4.56 -7.81
C ALA A 210 -19.04 -3.03 -7.84
N THR A 211 -20.15 -2.51 -8.37
CA THR A 211 -20.42 -1.06 -8.37
C THR A 211 -20.64 -0.53 -6.96
N LEU A 212 -21.36 -1.26 -6.11
CA LEU A 212 -21.52 -0.93 -4.68
C LEU A 212 -20.17 -0.92 -3.95
N LEU A 213 -19.32 -1.91 -4.19
CA LEU A 213 -17.98 -1.94 -3.59
C LEU A 213 -17.10 -0.78 -4.09
N SER A 214 -17.27 -0.37 -5.34
CA SER A 214 -16.56 0.76 -5.95
C SER A 214 -17.00 2.10 -5.37
N LEU A 215 -18.28 2.25 -5.03
CA LEU A 215 -18.81 3.39 -4.29
C LEU A 215 -18.17 3.53 -2.91
N ILE A 216 -17.88 2.42 -2.21
CA ILE A 216 -17.12 2.44 -0.95
C ILE A 216 -15.70 2.98 -1.20
N GLY A 217 -15.04 2.55 -2.27
CA GLY A 217 -13.75 3.09 -2.70
C GLY A 217 -13.81 4.60 -2.97
N GLY A 218 -14.82 5.06 -3.70
CA GLY A 218 -15.04 6.46 -4.05
C GLY A 218 -15.30 7.37 -2.84
N THR A 219 -16.14 6.94 -1.91
CA THR A 219 -16.40 7.69 -0.67
C THR A 219 -15.16 7.77 0.22
N SER A 220 -14.32 6.74 0.22
CA SER A 220 -13.03 6.76 0.92
C SER A 220 -12.09 7.85 0.40
N ILE A 221 -12.09 8.12 -0.91
CA ILE A 221 -11.29 9.19 -1.53
C ILE A 221 -11.65 10.54 -0.93
N ALA A 222 -12.94 10.88 -0.91
CA ALA A 222 -13.42 12.15 -0.37
C ALA A 222 -13.06 12.29 1.12
N GLY A 223 -13.27 11.23 1.92
CA GLY A 223 -12.91 11.23 3.33
C GLY A 223 -11.41 11.45 3.58
N ARG A 224 -10.54 10.78 2.82
CA ARG A 224 -9.08 10.91 2.96
C ARG A 224 -8.56 12.29 2.57
N VAL A 225 -9.15 12.92 1.54
CA VAL A 225 -8.73 14.25 1.09
C VAL A 225 -9.27 15.35 2.00
N LEU A 226 -10.51 15.23 2.51
CA LEU A 226 -11.14 16.23 3.37
C LEU A 226 -10.60 16.23 4.80
N VAL A 227 -10.31 15.05 5.36
CA VAL A 227 -9.83 14.93 6.75
C VAL A 227 -8.33 15.19 6.85
N GLY A 228 -7.56 14.84 5.82
CA GLY A 228 -6.15 15.23 5.60
C GLY A 228 -5.26 15.20 6.83
#